data_AF-A0A2E7ZNQ6-F1
#
_entry.id   AF-A0A2E7ZNQ6-F1
#
_cell.length_a   1.000
_cell.length_b   1.000
_cell.length_c   1.000
_cell.angle_alpha   90.00
_cell.angle_beta   90.00
_cell.angle_gamma   90.00
#
_symmetry.space_group_name_H-M   'P 1'
#
loop_
_entity.id
_entity.type
_entity.pdbx_description
1 polymer ?
#
loop_
_entity_poly.entity_id
_entity_poly.type
_entity_poly.pdbx_seq_one_letter_code
_entity_poly.pdbx_strand_id
1 'polypeptide(L)'
;MCPPETFVSGDYFAFKRDDLSVSFPLSSYAIKFCTSQFGSGTGTTSSSQISLDAVESRSEYQITARATTTSSWAVGKYQWALFVNDSADAQKRQIVDKGVFEIKPNWVSSTVDPRSDARKNLELIEDILYNRI
;
A
#
# COMPACT_ATOMS: atom_id res chain seq x y z
N MET A 1 9.79 7.24 -9.71
CA MET A 1 8.32 7.51 -9.77
C MET A 1 7.65 7.10 -8.46
N CYS A 2 6.63 7.81 -8.00
CA CYS A 2 5.83 7.43 -6.81
C CYS A 2 4.79 6.34 -7.15
N PRO A 3 4.31 5.58 -6.15
CA PRO A 3 3.22 4.62 -6.34
C PRO A 3 1.92 5.32 -6.78
N PRO A 4 1.02 4.61 -7.49
CA PRO A 4 -0.27 5.18 -7.91
C PRO A 4 -1.11 5.58 -6.69
N GLU A 5 -1.76 6.74 -6.78
CA GLU A 5 -2.59 7.28 -5.69
C GLU A 5 -3.82 6.40 -5.41
N THR A 6 -4.35 5.75 -6.45
CA THR A 6 -5.45 4.79 -6.35
C THR A 6 -5.05 3.47 -6.99
N PHE A 7 -5.34 2.38 -6.31
CA PHE A 7 -5.07 1.02 -6.77
C PHE A 7 -6.29 0.12 -6.54
N VAL A 8 -6.55 -0.85 -7.43
CA VAL A 8 -7.67 -1.80 -7.27
C VAL A 8 -7.13 -3.12 -6.74
N SER A 9 -7.70 -3.62 -5.64
CA SER A 9 -7.33 -4.91 -5.06
C SER A 9 -7.45 -6.04 -6.10
N GLY A 10 -6.43 -6.88 -6.24
CA GLY A 10 -6.40 -7.94 -7.24
C GLY A 10 -5.79 -7.56 -8.60
N ASP A 11 -5.40 -6.30 -8.80
CA ASP A 11 -4.64 -5.90 -10.00
C ASP A 11 -3.13 -6.08 -9.81
N TYR A 12 -2.37 -5.97 -10.91
CA TYR A 12 -0.91 -5.95 -10.85
C TYR A 12 -0.42 -4.60 -10.33
N PHE A 13 0.33 -4.62 -9.23
CA PHE A 13 0.91 -3.43 -8.64
C PHE A 13 2.39 -3.36 -9.01
N ALA A 14 2.82 -2.27 -9.64
CA ALA A 14 4.23 -2.05 -9.95
C ALA A 14 4.57 -0.57 -10.01
N PHE A 15 5.71 -0.21 -9.44
CA PHE A 15 6.34 1.09 -9.65
C PHE A 15 7.86 0.95 -9.54
N LYS A 16 8.59 1.92 -10.12
CA LYS A 16 10.05 1.92 -10.15
C LYS A 16 10.65 3.23 -9.61
N ARG A 17 11.82 3.10 -8.99
CA ARG A 17 12.63 4.20 -8.46
C ARG A 17 14.02 4.13 -9.09
N ASP A 18 14.18 4.91 -10.14
CA ASP A 18 15.41 5.14 -10.90
C ASP A 18 16.30 6.22 -10.26
N ASP A 19 15.69 7.17 -9.55
CA ASP A 19 16.39 8.25 -8.86
C ASP A 19 17.24 7.78 -7.66
N LEU A 20 16.90 6.63 -7.06
CA LEU A 20 17.56 6.16 -5.85
C LEU A 20 18.90 5.46 -6.09
N SER A 21 19.14 4.94 -7.29
CA SER A 21 20.36 4.17 -7.59
C SER A 21 21.64 5.01 -7.62
N VAL A 22 21.52 6.34 -7.77
CA VAL A 22 22.65 7.28 -7.72
C VAL A 22 23.15 7.49 -6.28
N SER A 23 22.24 7.64 -5.33
CA SER A 23 22.58 7.85 -3.91
C SER A 23 22.75 6.53 -3.14
N PHE A 24 22.05 5.48 -3.56
CA PHE A 24 22.06 4.16 -2.94
C PHE A 24 22.38 3.10 -4.00
N PRO A 25 23.68 2.85 -4.24
CA PRO A 25 24.12 1.88 -5.24
C PRO A 25 23.49 0.50 -5.01
N LEU A 26 23.11 -0.14 -6.11
CA LEU A 26 22.64 -1.54 -6.11
C LEU A 26 23.65 -2.46 -5.42
N SER A 27 23.20 -3.60 -4.90
CA SER A 27 23.96 -4.60 -4.13
C SER A 27 24.49 -4.15 -2.75
N SER A 28 24.72 -2.85 -2.55
CA SER A 28 25.12 -2.31 -1.24
C SER A 28 23.92 -1.98 -0.37
N TYR A 29 22.78 -1.67 -0.97
CA TYR A 29 21.58 -1.24 -0.28
C TYR A 29 20.35 -2.00 -0.78
N ALA A 30 19.48 -2.40 0.14
CA ALA A 30 18.19 -3.02 -0.16
C ALA A 30 17.05 -2.05 0.13
N ILE A 31 16.09 -1.95 -0.79
CA ILE A 31 14.89 -1.12 -0.61
C ILE A 31 13.71 -1.98 -0.19
N LYS A 32 13.01 -1.52 0.85
CA LYS A 32 11.78 -2.12 1.34
C LYS A 32 10.65 -1.10 1.33
N PHE A 33 9.55 -1.45 0.67
CA PHE A 33 8.32 -0.70 0.70
C PHE A 33 7.41 -1.26 1.79
N CYS A 34 7.03 -0.42 2.74
CA CYS A 34 6.10 -0.80 3.81
C CYS A 34 4.87 0.11 3.79
N THR A 35 3.71 -0.48 4.04
CA THR A 35 2.45 0.26 4.17
C THR A 35 1.71 -0.16 5.43
N SER A 36 0.91 0.78 5.96
CA SER A 36 -0.03 0.53 7.04
C SER A 36 -1.34 1.21 6.70
N GLN A 37 -2.44 0.48 6.85
CA GLN A 37 -3.79 1.01 6.69
C GLN A 37 -4.09 2.03 7.80
N PHE A 38 -4.75 3.14 7.45
CA PHE A 38 -5.22 4.10 8.44
C PHE A 38 -6.28 3.45 9.34
N GLY A 39 -6.15 3.63 10.66
CA GLY A 39 -7.13 3.14 11.64
C GLY A 39 -7.00 1.67 12.04
N SER A 40 -6.13 0.88 11.39
CA SER A 40 -5.76 -0.44 11.90
C SER A 40 -4.74 -0.30 13.02
N GLY A 41 -5.04 -0.92 14.17
CA GLY A 41 -4.13 -1.00 15.30
C GLY A 41 -2.76 -1.57 14.88
N THR A 42 -1.73 -1.23 15.63
CA THR A 42 -0.28 -1.50 15.42
C THR A 42 0.12 -2.98 15.30
N GLY A 43 -0.83 -3.90 15.10
CA GLY A 43 -0.61 -5.33 14.92
C GLY A 43 0.11 -5.64 13.61
N THR A 44 1.27 -6.27 13.72
CA THR A 44 2.21 -6.60 12.63
C THR A 44 1.83 -7.82 11.79
N THR A 45 0.57 -8.26 11.82
CA THR A 45 0.13 -9.58 11.31
C THR A 45 -1.19 -9.58 10.55
N SER A 46 -1.55 -8.47 9.90
CA SER A 46 -2.85 -8.36 9.23
C SER A 46 -2.69 -7.85 7.80
N SER A 47 -3.67 -8.17 6.95
CA SER A 47 -3.91 -7.60 5.61
C SER A 47 -3.87 -6.06 5.54
N SER A 48 -3.81 -5.39 6.69
CA SER A 48 -3.63 -3.95 6.89
C SER A 48 -2.16 -3.49 6.93
N GLN A 49 -1.17 -4.39 6.97
CA GLN A 49 0.25 -4.05 6.79
C GLN A 49 0.81 -4.82 5.60
N ILE A 50 1.37 -4.10 4.63
CA ILE A 50 1.95 -4.69 3.42
C ILE A 50 3.44 -4.39 3.43
N SER A 51 4.27 -5.39 3.18
CA SER A 51 5.70 -5.20 2.96
C SER A 51 6.13 -5.88 1.67
N LEU A 52 6.86 -5.13 0.84
CA LEU A 52 7.40 -5.60 -0.44
C LEU A 52 8.89 -5.26 -0.49
N ASP A 53 9.70 -6.25 -0.82
CA ASP A 53 11.12 -6.04 -1.12
C ASP A 53 11.26 -5.62 -2.58
N ALA A 54 12.08 -4.58 -2.82
CA ALA A 54 12.38 -4.15 -4.17
C ALA A 54 13.31 -5.16 -4.84
N VAL A 55 13.07 -5.40 -6.13
CA VAL A 55 13.95 -6.17 -6.99
C VAL A 55 14.87 -5.21 -7.73
N GLU A 56 16.17 -5.44 -7.64
CA GLU A 56 17.19 -4.69 -8.36
C GLU A 56 17.28 -5.18 -9.81
N SER A 57 17.08 -4.29 -10.76
CA SER A 57 17.17 -4.65 -12.18
C SER A 57 17.60 -3.45 -13.01
N ARG A 58 18.58 -3.63 -13.90
CA ARG A 58 19.04 -2.62 -14.86
C ARG A 58 19.35 -1.24 -14.23
N SER A 59 20.01 -1.22 -13.07
CA SER A 59 20.33 0.02 -12.33
C SER A 59 19.13 0.74 -11.70
N GLU A 60 17.99 0.06 -11.54
CA GLU A 60 16.78 0.60 -10.93
C GLU A 60 16.26 -0.34 -9.83
N TYR A 61 15.53 0.22 -8.87
CA TYR A 61 14.75 -0.56 -7.90
C TYR A 61 13.31 -0.67 -8.38
N GLN A 62 12.81 -1.91 -8.50
CA GLN A 62 11.47 -2.22 -8.96
C GLN A 62 10.66 -2.86 -7.84
N ILE A 63 9.56 -2.25 -7.45
CA ILE A 63 8.64 -2.81 -6.46
C ILE A 63 7.46 -3.38 -7.25
N THR A 64 7.20 -4.67 -7.09
CA THR A 64 6.12 -5.36 -7.80
C THR A 64 5.34 -6.29 -6.87
N ALA A 65 4.04 -6.42 -7.10
CA ALA A 65 3.20 -7.41 -6.46
C ALA A 65 2.19 -7.99 -7.47
N ARG A 66 2.03 -9.31 -7.44
CA ARG A 66 1.11 -10.03 -8.32
C ARG A 66 -0.34 -9.82 -7.87
N ALA A 67 -1.25 -9.89 -8.84
CA ALA A 67 -2.71 -9.87 -8.65
C ALA A 67 -3.20 -10.80 -7.51
N THR A 68 -2.63 -12.01 -7.42
CA THR A 68 -2.98 -12.99 -6.39
C THR A 68 -2.58 -12.58 -4.98
N THR A 69 -1.56 -11.74 -4.84
CA THR A 69 -1.10 -11.21 -3.56
C THR A 69 -1.93 -9.98 -3.21
N THR A 70 -2.15 -9.10 -4.19
CA THR A 70 -2.90 -7.86 -3.99
C THR A 70 -4.38 -8.08 -3.71
N SER A 71 -4.95 -9.20 -4.16
CA SER A 71 -6.34 -9.59 -3.85
C SER A 71 -6.59 -9.84 -2.36
N SER A 72 -5.54 -10.14 -1.58
CA SER A 72 -5.64 -10.31 -0.12
C SER A 72 -5.47 -9.00 0.65
N TRP A 73 -5.16 -7.89 -0.04
CA TRP A 73 -4.99 -6.59 0.62
C TRP A 73 -6.35 -6.00 0.99
N ALA A 74 -6.45 -5.51 2.23
CA ALA A 74 -7.68 -4.90 2.69
C ALA A 74 -7.95 -3.59 1.94
N VAL A 75 -9.21 -3.36 1.58
CA VAL A 75 -9.66 -2.12 0.93
C VAL A 75 -9.60 -0.97 1.95
N GLY A 76 -9.13 0.19 1.52
CA GLY A 76 -9.07 1.40 2.33
C GLY A 76 -7.85 2.28 2.05
N LYS A 77 -7.66 3.30 2.87
CA LYS A 77 -6.52 4.22 2.78
C LYS A 77 -5.31 3.65 3.50
N TYR A 78 -4.14 3.81 2.88
CA TYR A 78 -2.85 3.37 3.41
C TYR A 78 -1.88 4.54 3.46
N GLN A 79 -1.07 4.58 4.51
CA GLN A 79 0.16 5.33 4.54
C GLN A 79 1.31 4.41 4.15
N TRP A 80 2.21 4.89 3.30
CA TRP A 80 3.38 4.12 2.88
C TRP A 80 4.67 4.86 3.18
N ALA A 81 5.74 4.09 3.34
CA ALA A 81 7.09 4.58 3.44
C ALA A 81 8.06 3.65 2.71
N LEU A 82 9.00 4.24 2.00
CA LEU A 82 10.14 3.56 1.40
C LEU A 82 11.32 3.63 2.35
N PHE A 83 11.87 2.46 2.66
CA PHE A 83 13.03 2.32 3.50
C PHE A 83 14.21 1.81 2.69
N VAL A 84 15.37 2.43 2.90
CA VAL A 84 16.66 1.88 2.48
C VAL A 84 17.30 1.23 3.68
N ASN A 85 17.82 0.02 3.50
CA ASN A 85 18.67 -0.68 4.47
C ASN A 85 20.04 -0.93 3.84
N ASP A 86 21.09 -0.73 4.61
CA ASP A 86 22.43 -1.19 4.24
C ASP A 86 22.48 -2.73 4.28
N SER A 87 23.04 -3.35 3.23
CA SER A 87 23.07 -4.81 3.09
C SER A 87 24.08 -5.46 4.04
N ALA A 88 25.09 -4.72 4.51
CA ALA A 88 26.06 -5.18 5.51
C ALA A 88 25.58 -4.92 6.94
N ASP A 89 24.72 -3.93 7.15
CA ASP A 89 24.19 -3.58 8.46
C ASP A 89 22.70 -3.18 8.41
N ALA A 90 21.84 -4.17 8.66
CA ALA A 90 20.39 -3.98 8.67
C ALA A 90 19.88 -3.00 9.76
N GLN A 91 20.72 -2.59 10.72
CA GLN A 91 20.37 -1.55 11.71
C GLN A 91 20.39 -0.16 11.08
N LYS A 92 21.11 0.05 9.97
CA LYS A 92 21.18 1.32 9.24
C LYS A 92 20.01 1.43 8.28
N ARG A 93 18.83 1.69 8.84
CA ARG A 93 17.58 1.89 8.11
C ARG A 93 17.21 3.37 8.04
N GLN A 94 16.89 3.85 6.84
CA GLN A 94 16.48 5.24 6.62
C GLN A 94 15.18 5.30 5.80
N ILE A 95 14.30 6.26 6.14
CA ILE A 95 13.12 6.57 5.34
C ILE A 95 13.56 7.51 4.23
N VAL A 96 13.32 7.12 2.98
CA VAL A 96 13.69 7.92 1.82
C VAL A 96 12.49 8.64 1.22
N ASP A 97 11.31 8.05 1.33
CA ASP A 97 10.09 8.65 0.82
C ASP A 97 8.87 8.12 1.60
N LYS A 98 7.79 8.88 1.59
CA LYS A 98 6.55 8.54 2.26
C LYS A 98 5.36 9.21 1.57
N GLY A 99 4.20 8.59 1.69
CA GLY A 99 2.97 9.18 1.17
C GLY A 99 1.74 8.39 1.58
N VAL A 100 0.67 8.62 0.84
CA VAL A 100 -0.60 7.92 1.01
C VAL A 100 -1.08 7.36 -0.33
N PHE A 101 -1.81 6.26 -0.29
CA PHE A 101 -2.56 5.74 -1.43
C PHE A 101 -3.82 5.03 -0.93
N GLU A 102 -4.78 4.81 -1.83
CA GLU A 102 -6.03 4.12 -1.52
C GLU A 102 -6.15 2.84 -2.33
N ILE A 103 -6.45 1.73 -1.64
CA ILE A 103 -6.83 0.46 -2.26
C ILE A 103 -8.35 0.43 -2.35
N LYS A 104 -8.87 0.36 -3.57
CA LYS A 104 -10.29 0.23 -3.89
C LYS A 104 -10.69 -1.23 -4.11
N PRO A 105 -11.95 -1.60 -3.84
CA PRO A 105 -12.43 -2.94 -4.12
C PRO A 105 -12.47 -3.18 -5.64
N ASN A 106 -12.25 -4.42 -6.05
CA ASN A 106 -12.49 -4.81 -7.44
C ASN A 106 -13.97 -5.11 -7.65
N TRP A 107 -14.67 -4.24 -8.37
CA TRP A 107 -16.12 -4.36 -8.60
C TRP A 107 -16.56 -5.62 -9.35
N VAL A 108 -15.64 -6.32 -10.02
CA VAL A 108 -15.95 -7.56 -10.75
C VAL A 108 -16.08 -8.75 -9.80
N SER A 109 -15.39 -8.74 -8.65
CA SER A 109 -15.33 -9.85 -7.70
C SER A 109 -15.77 -9.48 -6.27
N SER A 110 -15.92 -8.19 -5.98
CA SER A 110 -16.26 -7.69 -4.66
C SER A 110 -17.74 -7.86 -4.35
N THR A 111 -18.05 -8.46 -3.19
CA THR A 111 -19.39 -8.46 -2.58
C THR A 111 -19.62 -7.24 -1.67
N VAL A 112 -18.64 -6.34 -1.57
CA VAL A 112 -18.72 -5.11 -0.77
C VAL A 112 -19.66 -4.12 -1.45
N ASP A 113 -20.50 -3.47 -0.65
CA ASP A 113 -21.45 -2.46 -1.12
C ASP A 113 -20.75 -1.35 -1.94
N PRO A 114 -21.15 -1.13 -3.20
CA PRO A 114 -20.55 -0.15 -4.09
C PRO A 114 -20.83 1.32 -3.78
N ARG A 115 -21.72 1.59 -2.82
CA ARG A 115 -22.00 2.95 -2.37
C ARG A 115 -20.74 3.57 -1.74
N SER A 116 -20.56 4.86 -1.97
CA SER A 116 -19.53 5.65 -1.29
C SER A 116 -19.78 5.68 0.21
N ASP A 117 -18.72 5.86 1.00
CA ASP A 117 -18.84 6.00 2.46
C ASP A 117 -19.79 7.15 2.84
N ALA A 118 -19.79 8.23 2.07
CA ALA A 118 -20.73 9.34 2.26
C ALA A 118 -22.20 8.89 2.14
N ARG A 119 -22.51 8.01 1.17
CA ARG A 119 -23.87 7.50 0.97
C ARG A 119 -24.26 6.49 2.05
N LYS A 120 -23.34 5.62 2.47
CA LYS A 120 -23.54 4.69 3.59
C LYS A 120 -23.79 5.43 4.89
N ASN A 121 -22.98 6.46 5.18
CA ASN A 121 -23.11 7.27 6.39
C ASN A 121 -24.39 8.11 6.37
N LEU A 122 -24.78 8.65 5.22
CA LEU A 122 -26.05 9.37 5.09
C LEU A 122 -27.24 8.46 5.37
N GLU A 123 -27.26 7.25 4.79
CA GLU A 123 -28.31 6.25 5.04
C GLU A 123 -28.35 5.85 6.52
N LEU A 124 -27.20 5.67 7.17
CA LEU A 124 -27.13 5.37 8.60
C LEU A 124 -27.69 6.51 9.47
N ILE A 125 -27.39 7.76 9.11
CA ILE A 125 -27.92 8.95 9.78
C ILE A 125 -29.44 9.05 9.57
N GLU A 126 -29.92 8.83 8.35
CA GLU A 126 -31.35 8.83 8.03
C GLU A 126 -32.09 7.72 8.81
N ASP A 127 -31.52 6.52 8.91
CA ASP A 127 -32.12 5.41 9.65
C ASP A 127 -32.23 5.72 11.16
N ILE A 128 -31.23 6.38 11.75
CA ILE A 128 -31.28 6.86 13.14
C ILE A 128 -32.35 7.96 13.28
N LEU A 129 -32.37 8.95 12.38
CA LEU A 129 -33.28 10.09 12.46
C LEU A 129 -34.75 9.70 12.27
N TYR A 130 -35.03 8.72 11.43
CA TYR A 130 -36.38 8.22 11.16
C TYR A 130 -36.76 6.99 12.01
N ASN A 131 -35.92 6.61 12.99
CA ASN A 131 -36.12 5.48 13.88
C ASN A 131 -36.47 4.18 13.12
N ARG A 132 -35.72 3.91 12.05
CA ARG A 132 -35.86 2.72 11.19
C ARG A 132 -35.00 1.53 11.64
N ILE A 133 -34.22 1.73 12.70
CA ILE A 133 -33.34 0.77 13.37
C ILE A 133 -33.93 0.24 14.68
#